data_AF-A0A924EG75-F1
#
_entry.id   AF-A0A924EG75-F1
#
_cell.length_a   1.000
_cell.length_b   1.000
_cell.length_c   1.000
_cell.angle_alpha   90.00
_cell.angle_beta   90.00
_cell.angle_gamma   90.00
#
_symmetry.space_group_name_H-M   'P 1'
#
loop_
_entity.id
_entity.type
_entity.pdbx_description
1 polymer ?
#
loop_
_entity_poly.entity_id
_entity_poly.type
_entity_poly.pdbx_seq_one_letter_code
_entity_poly.pdbx_strand_id
1 'polypeptide(L)'
;MEQLIEFTIDADDAVIDCQAEPFCVGEEIAFNVTLLYPSSINGFGRSEIYCHLMKRSGSVFSFDCSDTPIHPKIEKLEKHISNVLCKSV
;
A
#
# COMPACT_ATOMS: atom_id res chain seq x y z
N MET A 1 0.89 6.42 20.05
CA MET A 1 1.38 5.13 19.55
C MET A 1 1.20 5.17 18.06
N GLU A 2 2.27 5.34 17.31
CA GLU A 2 2.24 5.19 15.85
C GLU A 2 2.13 3.70 15.58
N GLN A 3 0.91 3.24 15.29
CA GLN A 3 0.65 1.81 15.12
C GLN A 3 0.98 1.43 13.68
N LEU A 4 2.04 0.66 13.51
CA LEU A 4 2.35 0.01 12.26
C LEU A 4 1.21 -0.95 11.87
N ILE A 5 0.75 -0.90 10.62
CA ILE A 5 -0.28 -1.80 10.09
C ILE A 5 0.39 -2.73 9.08
N GLU A 6 0.49 -4.01 9.43
CA GLU A 6 1.02 -5.06 8.56
C GLU A 6 -0.13 -5.96 8.11
N PHE A 7 -0.18 -6.28 6.82
CA PHE A 7 -1.20 -7.14 6.23
C PHE A 7 -0.72 -7.73 4.91
N THR A 8 -1.42 -8.74 4.42
CA THR A 8 -1.16 -9.34 3.12
C THR A 8 -2.36 -9.16 2.19
N ILE A 9 -2.10 -9.12 0.89
CA ILE A 9 -3.13 -9.12 -0.15
C ILE A 9 -2.92 -10.34 -1.04
N ASP A 10 -3.94 -11.18 -1.14
CA ASP A 10 -3.97 -12.25 -2.13
C ASP A 10 -4.30 -11.66 -3.51
N ALA A 11 -3.34 -11.68 -4.41
CA ALA A 11 -3.49 -11.34 -5.83
C ALA A 11 -3.49 -12.62 -6.69
N ASP A 12 -4.02 -12.53 -7.91
CA ASP A 12 -4.18 -13.68 -8.81
C ASP A 12 -2.87 -14.44 -9.08
N ASP A 13 -1.72 -13.76 -9.03
CA ASP A 13 -0.39 -14.29 -9.33
C ASP A 13 0.54 -14.37 -8.12
N ALA A 14 0.16 -13.83 -6.95
CA ALA A 14 1.07 -13.64 -5.82
C ALA A 14 0.35 -13.34 -4.49
N VAL A 15 1.04 -13.59 -3.37
CA VAL A 15 0.71 -13.01 -2.07
C VAL A 15 1.60 -11.80 -1.85
N ILE A 16 1.02 -10.63 -1.62
CA ILE A 16 1.75 -9.37 -1.50
C ILE A 16 1.83 -9.00 -0.03
N ASP A 17 3.04 -8.88 0.50
CA ASP A 17 3.24 -8.39 1.86
C ASP A 17 3.20 -6.86 1.87
N CYS A 18 2.37 -6.30 2.75
CA CYS A 18 2.11 -4.87 2.83
C CYS A 18 2.40 -4.35 4.24
N GLN A 19 3.10 -3.23 4.30
CA GLN A 19 3.39 -2.51 5.53
C GLN A 19 2.96 -1.05 5.36
N ALA A 20 2.13 -0.55 6.27
CA ALA A 20 1.66 0.83 6.25
C ALA A 20 2.00 1.54 7.56
N GLU A 21 2.79 2.60 7.44
CA GLU A 21 3.25 3.44 8.54
C GLU A 21 2.45 4.74 8.58
N PRO A 22 1.55 4.93 9.57
CA PRO A 22 0.80 6.17 9.71
C PRO A 22 1.71 7.32 10.14
N PHE A 23 1.45 8.50 9.59
CA PHE A 23 2.02 9.76 10.08
C PHE A 23 1.00 10.89 9.91
N CYS A 24 1.10 11.90 10.77
CA CYS A 24 0.21 13.06 10.73
C CYS A 24 0.85 14.20 9.94
N VAL A 25 0.11 14.75 8.98
CA VAL A 25 0.44 16.00 8.28
C VAL A 25 -0.60 17.04 8.68
N GLY A 26 -0.33 17.76 9.78
CA GLY A 26 -1.31 18.66 10.37
C GLY A 26 -2.50 17.89 10.95
N GLU A 27 -3.70 18.16 10.44
CA GLU A 27 -4.95 17.46 10.81
C GLU A 27 -5.23 16.23 9.93
N GLU A 28 -4.43 15.97 8.90
CA GLU A 28 -4.61 14.85 7.99
C GLU A 28 -3.75 13.64 8.40
N ILE A 29 -4.30 12.44 8.25
CA ILE A 29 -3.57 11.19 8.42
C ILE A 29 -3.11 10.71 7.05
N ALA A 30 -1.80 10.46 6.91
CA ALA A 30 -1.21 9.85 5.74
C ALA A 30 -0.48 8.55 6.13
N PHE A 31 -0.22 7.71 5.14
CA PHE A 31 0.42 6.41 5.32
C PHE A 31 1.55 6.23 4.31
N ASN A 32 2.73 5.91 4.79
CA ASN A 32 3.79 5.38 3.92
C ASN A 32 3.53 3.88 3.73
N VAL A 33 3.12 3.49 2.53
CA VAL A 33 2.76 2.11 2.19
C VAL A 33 3.92 1.48 1.43
N THR A 34 4.51 0.45 2.02
CA THR A 34 5.53 -0.41 1.40
C THR A 34 4.90 -1.73 1.00
N LEU A 35 5.09 -2.12 -0.26
CA LEU A 35 4.52 -3.32 -0.88
C LEU A 35 5.66 -4.20 -1.38
N LEU A 36 5.76 -5.42 -0.88
CA LEU A 36 6.67 -6.45 -1.35
C LEU A 36 5.90 -7.40 -2.27
N TYR A 37 6.07 -7.23 -3.57
CA TYR A 37 5.43 -8.05 -4.59
C TYR A 37 6.36 -9.19 -5.01
N PRO A 38 6.09 -10.45 -4.67
CA PRO A 38 6.90 -11.56 -5.16
C PRO A 38 6.61 -11.77 -6.65
N SER A 39 7.64 -11.64 -7.47
CA SER A 39 7.56 -11.77 -8.92
C SER A 39 8.36 -13.00 -9.36
N SER A 40 7.69 -13.98 -9.94
CA SER A 40 8.33 -15.16 -10.51
C SER A 40 8.59 -14.94 -12.00
N ILE A 41 9.50 -14.03 -12.34
CA ILE A 41 9.87 -13.82 -13.75
C ILE A 41 10.95 -14.85 -14.12
N ASN A 42 10.58 -15.78 -14.99
CA ASN A 42 11.49 -16.77 -15.60
C ASN A 42 12.13 -17.78 -14.61
N GLY A 43 11.39 -18.21 -13.58
CA GLY A 43 11.87 -19.24 -12.64
C GLY A 43 12.86 -18.73 -11.60
N PHE A 44 13.16 -17.43 -11.60
CA PHE A 44 13.84 -16.75 -10.50
C PHE A 44 12.79 -15.98 -9.68
N GLY A 45 12.67 -16.30 -8.39
CA GLY A 45 11.86 -15.50 -7.47
C GLY A 45 12.56 -14.18 -7.20
N ARG A 46 12.05 -13.08 -7.76
CA ARG A 46 12.52 -11.73 -7.47
C ARG A 46 11.39 -10.94 -6.85
N SER A 47 11.60 -10.36 -5.68
CA SER A 47 10.62 -9.45 -5.10
C SER A 47 10.83 -8.03 -5.64
N GLU A 48 9.74 -7.36 -5.99
CA GLU A 48 9.69 -5.95 -6.32
C GLU A 48 9.15 -5.19 -5.11
N ILE A 49 9.80 -4.07 -4.76
CA ILE A 49 9.37 -3.24 -3.63
C ILE A 49 8.80 -1.94 -4.21
N TYR A 50 7.56 -1.62 -3.84
CA TYR A 50 6.91 -0.37 -4.19
C TYR A 50 6.60 0.42 -2.93
N CYS A 51 7.02 1.68 -2.90
CA CYS A 51 6.73 2.61 -1.81
C CYS A 51 5.80 3.69 -2.35
N HIS A 52 4.61 3.81 -1.77
CA HIS A 52 3.63 4.82 -2.16
C HIS A 52 3.10 5.54 -0.93
N LEU A 53 2.84 6.84 -1.10
CA LEU A 53 2.13 7.62 -0.11
C LEU A 53 0.62 7.41 -0.30
N MET A 54 -0.11 7.08 0.75
CA MET A 54 -1.58 7.12 0.77
C MET A 54 -2.06 8.24 1.68
N LYS A 55 -2.99 9.05 1.17
CA LYS A 55 -3.63 10.13 1.93
C LYS A 55 -5.05 9.72 2.31
N ARG A 56 -5.49 10.12 3.50
CA ARG A 56 -6.86 9.94 3.96
C ARG A 56 -7.67 11.20 3.71
N SER A 57 -8.73 11.10 2.92
CA SER A 57 -9.76 12.12 2.80
C SER A 57 -11.06 11.61 3.42
N GLY A 58 -11.34 12.05 4.66
CA GLY A 58 -12.49 11.57 5.43
C GLY A 58 -12.37 10.09 5.82
N SER A 59 -13.08 9.21 5.11
CA SER A 59 -13.06 7.74 5.29
C SER A 59 -12.53 7.00 4.07
N VAL A 60 -11.95 7.72 3.10
CA VAL A 60 -11.38 7.14 1.88
C VAL A 60 -9.87 7.34 1.92
N PHE A 61 -9.13 6.26 1.66
CA PHE A 61 -7.70 6.31 1.39
C PHE A 61 -7.45 6.18 -0.11
N SER A 62 -6.54 6.99 -0.64
CA SER A 62 -6.09 6.96 -2.03
C SER A 62 -4.58 7.20 -2.12
N PHE A 63 -3.94 6.64 -3.14
CA PHE A 63 -2.53 6.90 -3.39
C PHE A 63 -2.29 8.33 -3.89
N ASP A 64 -1.16 8.92 -3.48
CA ASP A 64 -0.69 10.20 -3.96
C ASP A 64 0.23 10.00 -5.18
N CYS A 65 -0.24 10.48 -6.33
CA CYS A 65 0.47 10.38 -7.61
C CYS A 65 1.31 11.62 -7.96
N SER A 66 1.45 12.58 -7.05
CA SER A 66 2.08 13.88 -7.35
C SER A 66 3.49 13.76 -7.91
N ASP A 67 4.30 12.88 -7.31
CA ASP A 67 5.75 12.80 -7.57
C ASP A 67 6.17 11.52 -8.31
N THR A 68 5.34 10.48 -8.30
CA THR A 68 5.67 9.19 -8.93
C THR A 68 4.41 8.55 -9.50
N PRO A 69 4.40 8.15 -10.79
CA PRO A 69 3.28 7.43 -11.36
C PRO A 69 3.11 6.08 -10.65
N ILE A 70 1.88 5.74 -10.30
CA ILE A 70 1.56 4.45 -9.70
C ILE A 70 1.68 3.36 -10.77
N HIS A 71 2.35 2.28 -10.42
CA HIS A 71 2.44 1.13 -11.32
C HIS A 71 1.03 0.50 -11.51
N PRO A 72 0.57 0.20 -12.73
CA PRO A 72 -0.81 -0.26 -12.99
C PRO A 72 -1.24 -1.52 -12.21
N LYS A 73 -0.29 -2.38 -11.84
CA LYS A 73 -0.58 -3.53 -10.97
C LYS A 73 -0.91 -3.11 -9.54
N ILE A 74 -0.27 -2.07 -9.04
CA ILE A 74 -0.45 -1.54 -7.68
C ILE A 74 -1.71 -0.70 -7.58
N GLU A 75 -2.07 0.04 -8.64
CA GLU A 75 -3.32 0.81 -8.70
C GLU A 75 -4.55 -0.07 -8.42
N LYS A 76 -4.56 -1.32 -8.90
CA LYS A 76 -5.62 -2.29 -8.62
C LYS A 76 -5.73 -2.71 -7.15
N LEU A 77 -4.64 -2.57 -6.39
CA LEU A 77 -4.58 -2.91 -4.96
C LEU A 77 -5.09 -1.76 -4.07
N GLU A 78 -5.24 -0.54 -4.62
CA GLU A 78 -5.63 0.65 -3.85
C GLU A 78 -6.87 0.40 -2.98
N LYS A 79 -7.92 -0.19 -3.57
CA LYS A 79 -9.17 -0.50 -2.84
C LYS A 79 -8.96 -1.52 -1.73
N HIS A 80 -8.11 -2.52 -1.94
CA HIS A 80 -7.83 -3.53 -0.92
C HIS A 80 -7.11 -2.90 0.27
N ILE A 81 -6.07 -2.10 0.00
CA ILE A 81 -5.31 -1.37 1.03
C ILE A 81 -6.23 -0.39 1.76
N SER A 82 -7.01 0.40 1.03
CA SER A 82 -7.97 1.35 1.58
C SER A 82 -8.96 0.68 2.54
N ASN A 83 -9.50 -0.49 2.18
CA ASN A 83 -10.41 -1.24 3.02
C ASN A 83 -9.78 -1.78 4.30
N VAL A 84 -8.50 -2.18 4.25
CA VAL A 84 -7.76 -2.65 5.44
C VAL A 84 -7.51 -1.47 6.37
N LEU A 85 -6.96 -0.38 5.83
CA LEU A 85 -6.67 0.83 6.61
C LEU A 85 -7.94 1.42 7.26
N CYS A 86 -9.09 1.42 6.58
CA CYS A 86 -10.37 1.84 7.15
C CYS A 86 -10.82 1.03 8.37
N LYS A 87 -10.39 -0.22 8.52
CA LYS A 87 -10.74 -1.07 9.67
C LYS A 87 -9.76 -0.93 10.83
N SER A 88 -8.55 -0.46 10.55
CA SER A 88 -7.44 -0.36 11.51
C SER A 88 -7.37 0.98 12.24
N VAL A 89 -8.08 2.01 11.76
CA VAL A 89 -8.10 3.38 12.32
C VAL A 89 -9.49 3.72 12.85
#